data_AF-A0A2V8R9R7-F1
#
_entry.id   AF-A0A2V8R9R7-F1
#
_cell.length_a   1.000
_cell.length_b   1.000
_cell.length_c   1.000
_cell.angle_alpha   90.00
_cell.angle_beta   90.00
_cell.angle_gamma   90.00
#
_symmetry.space_group_name_H-M   'P 1'
#
loop_
_entity.id
_entity.type
_entity.pdbx_description
1 polymer ?
#
loop_
_entity_poly.entity_id
_entity_poly.type
_entity_poly.pdbx_seq_one_letter_code
_entity_poly.pdbx_strand_id
1 'polypeptide(L)' 'QIPIEERDAMEVTHVRDQQLAPDGVAVHNFAFDVTPNELIAAIVTDRGIARSPYSESLRNLVTMRAAETAAR' A
#
# COMPACT_ATOMS: atom_id res chain seq x y z
N GLN A 1 8.85 -10.26 5.46
CA GLN A 1 9.29 -9.19 4.54
C GLN A 1 8.11 -8.81 3.66
N ILE A 2 7.93 -7.53 3.35
CA ILE A 2 6.97 -7.07 2.33
C ILE A 2 7.74 -7.03 1.01
N PRO A 3 7.44 -7.90 0.02
CA PRO A 3 8.12 -7.89 -1.27
C PRO A 3 7.75 -6.61 -2.03
N ILE A 4 8.73 -6.00 -2.70
CA ILE A 4 8.53 -4.82 -3.55
C ILE A 4 8.56 -5.29 -5.01
N GLU A 5 7.47 -5.05 -5.74
CA GLU A 5 7.35 -5.40 -7.14
C GLU A 5 8.21 -4.47 -8.00
N GLU A 6 9.08 -5.03 -8.84
CA GLU A 6 9.72 -4.32 -9.96
C GLU A 6 8.88 -4.53 -11.22
N ARG A 7 8.50 -3.42 -11.86
CA ARG A 7 7.63 -3.41 -13.04
C ARG A 7 8.41 -3.12 -14.32
N ASP A 8 7.75 -3.31 -15.45
CA ASP A 8 8.34 -3.10 -16.77
C ASP A 8 8.91 -1.68 -16.90
N ALA A 9 10.11 -1.56 -17.48
CA ALA A 9 10.77 -0.27 -17.70
C ALA A 9 9.98 0.64 -18.66
N MET A 10 9.11 0.07 -19.50
CA MET A 10 8.23 0.79 -20.42
C MET A 10 7.31 1.77 -19.70
N GLU A 11 6.88 1.49 -18.46
CA GLU A 11 6.01 2.40 -17.70
C GLU A 11 6.70 3.72 -17.31
N VAL A 12 8.03 3.73 -17.31
CA VAL A 12 8.86 4.93 -17.05
C VAL A 12 9.35 5.56 -18.35
N THR A 13 9.74 4.75 -19.34
CA THR A 13 10.32 5.26 -20.59
C THR A 13 9.26 5.71 -21.61
N HIS A 14 8.01 5.29 -21.46
CA HIS A 14 6.91 5.57 -22.38
C HIS A 14 5.64 6.04 -21.66
N VAL A 15 4.81 6.79 -22.38
CA VAL A 15 3.40 7.02 -22.02
C VAL A 15 2.53 6.54 -23.18
N ARG A 16 1.75 5.48 -22.94
CA ARG A 16 1.13 4.69 -24.03
C ARG A 16 2.21 4.24 -25.01
N ASP A 17 2.02 4.45 -26.30
CA ASP A 17 2.98 4.08 -27.35
C ASP A 17 4.02 5.18 -27.63
N GLN A 18 3.97 6.32 -26.93
CA GLN A 18 4.92 7.42 -27.14
C GLN A 18 6.15 7.27 -26.24
N GLN A 19 7.32 7.13 -26.85
CA GLN A 19 8.61 7.13 -26.16
C GLN A 19 8.97 8.53 -25.65
N LEU A 20 9.42 8.61 -24.40
CA LEU A 20 9.83 9.84 -23.71
C LEU A 20 11.31 9.83 -23.32
N ALA A 21 11.86 8.65 -23.02
CA ALA A 21 13.26 8.49 -22.63
C ALA A 21 14.09 7.86 -23.77
N PRO A 22 15.39 8.18 -23.88
CA PRO A 22 16.27 7.59 -24.90
C PRO A 22 16.32 6.06 -24.84
N ASP A 23 16.63 5.44 -25.99
CA ASP A 23 16.83 3.99 -26.08
C ASP A 23 17.95 3.50 -25.17
N GLY A 24 17.72 2.35 -24.53
CA GLY A 24 18.73 1.64 -23.73
C GLY A 24 19.05 2.27 -22.37
N VAL A 25 18.33 3.31 -21.94
CA VAL A 25 18.51 3.88 -20.60
C VAL A 25 18.07 2.87 -19.52
N ALA A 26 18.89 2.72 -18.48
CA ALA A 26 18.54 1.88 -17.33
C ALA A 26 17.48 2.56 -16.46
N VAL A 27 16.57 1.77 -15.89
CA VAL A 27 15.44 2.24 -15.08
C VAL A 27 15.35 1.43 -13.80
N HIS A 28 14.99 2.10 -12.70
CA HIS A 28 14.47 1.47 -11.49
C HIS A 28 12.98 1.78 -11.38
N ASN A 29 12.12 0.79 -11.57
CA ASN A 29 10.67 0.95 -11.52
C ASN A 29 10.07 0.09 -10.41
N PHE A 30 10.23 0.53 -9.16
CA PHE A 30 9.58 -0.09 -8.01
C PHE A 30 8.13 0.39 -7.90
N ALA A 31 7.18 -0.53 -7.93
CA ALA A 31 5.75 -0.20 -7.89
C ALA A 31 5.27 0.30 -6.52
N PHE A 32 6.02 -0.02 -5.46
CA PHE A 32 5.64 0.26 -4.07
C PHE A 32 6.84 0.70 -3.24
N ASP A 33 6.55 1.42 -2.16
CA ASP A 33 7.46 1.66 -1.05
C ASP A 33 6.77 1.28 0.29
N VAL A 34 7.52 1.35 1.39
CA VAL A 34 6.99 1.09 2.73
C VAL A 34 7.04 2.38 3.54
N THR A 35 5.87 2.84 3.99
CA THR A 35 5.76 3.97 4.92
C THR A 35 5.74 3.48 6.37
N PRO A 36 6.71 3.88 7.23
CA PRO A 36 6.68 3.59 8.66
C PRO A 36 5.44 4.16 9.36
N ASN A 37 4.94 3.46 10.38
CA ASN A 37 3.63 3.76 10.98
C ASN A 37 3.61 5.10 11.74
N GLU A 38 4.76 5.55 12.24
CA GLU A 38 4.95 6.82 12.91
C GLU A 38 4.71 8.03 11.99
N LEU A 39 4.77 7.82 10.67
CA LEU A 39 4.46 8.84 9.65
C LEU A 39 2.97 8.87 9.26
N ILE A 40 2.14 7.97 9.82
CA ILE A 40 0.73 7.82 9.47
C ILE A 40 -0.15 8.38 10.60
N ALA A 41 -1.04 9.33 10.29
CA ALA A 41 -1.95 9.93 11.28
C ALA A 41 -3.15 9.04 11.67
N ALA A 42 -3.68 8.28 10.70
CA ALA A 42 -4.74 7.27 10.90
C ALA A 42 -4.83 6.33 9.70
N ILE A 43 -5.41 5.15 9.92
CA ILE A 43 -5.80 4.21 8.85
C ILE A 43 -7.34 4.14 8.83
N VAL A 44 -7.94 4.53 7.71
CA VAL A 44 -9.40 4.49 7.52
C VAL A 44 -9.81 3.16 6.91
N THR A 45 -10.78 2.50 7.51
CA THR A 45 -11.29 1.19 7.09
C THR A 45 -12.82 1.21 7.00
N ASP A 46 -13.39 0.18 6.39
CA ASP A 46 -14.84 -0.12 6.41
C ASP A 46 -15.39 -0.45 7.82
N ARG A 47 -14.52 -0.63 8.81
CA ARG A 47 -14.86 -0.94 10.21
C ARG A 47 -14.65 0.24 11.16
N GLY A 48 -14.20 1.39 10.66
CA GLY A 48 -13.88 2.58 11.45
C GLY A 48 -12.46 3.09 11.22
N ILE A 49 -11.99 3.96 12.11
CA ILE A 49 -10.70 4.65 12.00
C ILE A 49 -9.73 4.11 13.06
N ALA A 50 -8.60 3.54 12.64
CA ALA A 50 -7.50 3.16 13.51
C ALA A 50 -6.51 4.32 13.70
N ARG A 51 -6.04 4.52 14.93
CA ARG A 51 -4.97 5.45 15.29
C ARG A 51 -3.87 4.71 16.06
N SER A 52 -2.69 5.32 16.17
CA SER A 52 -1.62 4.78 17.02
C SER A 52 -2.10 4.57 18.47
N PRO A 53 -1.72 3.46 19.14
CA PRO A 53 -0.87 2.36 18.68
C PRO A 53 -1.60 1.38 17.73
N TYR A 54 -1.05 1.22 16.51
CA TYR A 54 -1.75 0.51 15.43
C TYR A 54 -1.96 -0.99 15.67
N SER A 55 -1.05 -1.65 16.38
CA SER A 55 -1.21 -3.09 16.71
C SER A 55 -2.48 -3.37 17.53
N GLU A 56 -2.85 -2.44 18.41
CA GLU A 56 -4.02 -2.57 19.29
C GLU A 56 -5.28 -2.10 18.58
N SER A 57 -5.24 -0.90 17.97
CA SER A 57 -6.41 -0.33 17.31
C SER A 57 -6.88 -1.18 16.13
N LEU A 58 -5.97 -1.67 15.29
CA LEU A 58 -6.32 -2.57 14.18
C LEU A 58 -6.87 -3.92 14.68
N ARG A 59 -6.27 -4.48 15.75
CA ARG A 59 -6.77 -5.73 16.34
C ARG A 59 -8.21 -5.58 16.84
N ASN A 60 -8.51 -4.49 17.53
CA ASN A 60 -9.85 -4.21 18.05
C ASN A 60 -10.88 -4.08 16.91
N LEU A 61 -10.54 -3.37 15.83
CA LEU A 61 -11.45 -3.23 14.68
C LEU A 61 -11.77 -4.57 14.01
N VAL A 62 -10.78 -5.46 13.89
CA VAL A 62 -10.97 -6.80 13.30
C VAL A 62 -11.83 -7.69 14.22
N THR A 63 -11.59 -7.67 15.53
CA THR A 63 -12.31 -8.54 16.47
C THR A 63 -13.75 -8.09 16.71
N MET A 64 -14.02 -6.79 16.79
CA MET A 64 -15.39 -6.27 16.92
C MET A 64 -16.28 -6.75 15.77
N ARG A 65 -15.78 -6.71 14.53
CA ARG A 65 -16.55 -7.17 13.37
C ARG A 65 -16.78 -8.68 13.36
N ALA A 66 -15.81 -9.47 13.82
CA ALA A 66 -15.96 -10.91 13.95
C ALA A 66 -17.06 -11.26 14.96
N ALA A 67 -17.10 -10.57 16.11
CA ALA A 67 -18.15 -10.75 17.11
C ALA A 67 -19.53 -10.37 16.60
N GLU A 68 -19.66 -9.25 15.87
CA GLU A 68 -20.92 -8.84 15.23
C GLU A 68 -21.42 -9.85 14.19
N THR A 69 -20.50 -10.49 13.44
CA THR A 69 -20.84 -11.49 12.43
C THR A 69 -21.27 -12.80 13.06
N ALA A 70 -20.62 -13.22 14.15
CA ALA A 70 -20.96 -14.45 14.88
C ALA A 70 -22.26 -14.35 15.69
N ALA A 71 -22.70 -13.14 16.04
CA ALA A 71 -23.95 -12.89 16.76
C ALA A 71 -25.19 -12.80 15.85
N ARG A 72 -25.01 -12.92 14.52
CA ARG A 72 -26.08 -12.98 13.52
C ARG A 72 -26.26 -14.42 13.05
#